data_AF-A0A351BHD8-F1
#
_entry.id   AF-A0A351BHD8-F1
#
_cell.length_a   1.000
_cell.length_b   1.000
_cell.length_c   1.000
_cell.angle_alpha   90.00
_cell.angle_beta   90.00
_cell.angle_gamma   90.00
#
_symmetry.space_group_name_H-M   'P 1'
#
loop_
_entity.id
_entity.type
_entity.pdbx_description
1 polymer ?
#
loop_
_entity_poly.entity_id
_entity_poly.type
_entity_poly.pdbx_seq_one_letter_code
_entity_poly.pdbx_strand_id
1 'polypeptide(L)'
;MPSKLLIAAAEAAHAARHADAFGVIVDSLRIDGVAVMQRVRDERDRFVGFVTEAVDHWPAEHRLRGRARFLDGHTLQVGEHTRVEARRIVIATGSHPNVPAEWREAAGDRLILNDDVFAWQSLPQSVAVLGTGVIALELAQALHRLGVRVCVYGRSERVGPLTDPALQAEARMVFAEELPMRLGASDLYLQRVGNEVAVRVGDEEPAAQRYEWILAASGRRPNLQALDLPQSGLPLDTRGVPLFDPGTGQIAD
;
A
#
# COMPACT_ATOMS: atom_id res chain seq x y z
N MET A 1 10.02 -6.50 -0.61
CA MET A 1 8.66 -7.05 -0.79
C MET A 1 8.08 -7.54 0.54
N PRO A 2 7.87 -6.65 1.53
CA PRO A 2 7.46 -7.09 2.86
C PRO A 2 6.02 -7.63 2.92
N SER A 3 5.10 -7.17 2.06
CA SER A 3 3.72 -7.70 2.01
C SER A 3 3.67 -9.20 1.74
N LYS A 4 4.49 -9.69 0.79
CA LYS A 4 4.52 -11.12 0.43
C LYS A 4 5.01 -12.02 1.57
N LEU A 5 5.86 -11.49 2.47
CA LEU A 5 6.29 -12.23 3.66
C LEU A 5 5.16 -12.42 4.68
N LEU A 6 4.33 -11.38 4.85
CA LEU A 6 3.13 -11.42 5.69
C LEU A 6 2.05 -12.32 5.08
N ILE A 7 1.81 -12.21 3.78
CA ILE A 7 0.87 -13.07 3.03
C ILE A 7 1.28 -14.53 3.13
N ALA A 8 2.57 -14.87 3.01
CA ALA A 8 3.02 -16.25 3.16
C ALA A 8 2.71 -16.84 4.55
N ALA A 9 2.86 -16.03 5.62
CA ALA A 9 2.47 -16.45 6.97
C ALA A 9 0.94 -16.64 7.08
N ALA A 10 0.18 -15.73 6.48
CA ALA A 10 -1.27 -15.81 6.41
C ALA A 10 -1.78 -17.03 5.62
N GLU A 11 -1.13 -17.37 4.51
CA GLU A 11 -1.41 -18.57 3.70
C GLU A 11 -1.12 -19.84 4.49
N ALA A 12 -0.01 -19.90 5.24
CA ALA A 12 0.28 -21.04 6.11
C ALA A 12 -0.80 -21.23 7.20
N ALA A 13 -1.22 -20.14 7.86
CA ALA A 13 -2.30 -20.20 8.84
C ALA A 13 -3.65 -20.59 8.22
N HIS A 14 -3.95 -20.09 7.02
CA HIS A 14 -5.17 -20.43 6.31
C HIS A 14 -5.18 -21.89 5.83
N ALA A 15 -4.06 -22.40 5.29
CA ALA A 15 -3.92 -23.79 4.91
C ALA A 15 -4.08 -24.73 6.11
N ALA A 16 -3.50 -24.39 7.27
CA ALA A 16 -3.67 -25.17 8.49
C ALA A 16 -5.13 -25.25 8.96
N ARG A 17 -5.92 -24.17 8.79
CA ARG A 17 -7.37 -24.16 9.12
C ARG A 17 -8.23 -24.99 8.19
N HIS A 18 -7.81 -25.22 6.96
CA HIS A 18 -8.56 -25.97 5.94
C HIS A 18 -7.87 -27.30 5.59
N ALA A 19 -7.04 -27.82 6.49
CA ALA A 19 -6.27 -29.04 6.27
C ALA A 19 -7.16 -30.30 6.33
N ASP A 20 -8.36 -30.19 6.90
CA ASP A 20 -9.36 -31.25 7.03
C ASP A 20 -9.84 -31.76 5.66
N ALA A 21 -9.91 -30.88 4.65
CA ALA A 21 -10.20 -31.26 3.26
C ALA A 21 -9.21 -32.28 2.68
N PHE A 22 -8.01 -32.38 3.27
CA PHE A 22 -6.97 -33.36 2.91
C PHE A 22 -6.86 -34.51 3.92
N GLY A 23 -7.80 -34.63 4.86
CA GLY A 23 -7.77 -35.63 5.92
C GLY A 23 -6.74 -35.36 7.03
N VAL A 24 -6.19 -34.14 7.11
CA VAL A 24 -5.24 -33.73 8.15
C VAL A 24 -6.00 -32.97 9.24
N ILE A 25 -5.95 -33.49 10.48
CA ILE A 25 -6.63 -32.88 11.63
C ILE A 25 -5.64 -32.03 12.41
N VAL A 26 -6.00 -30.76 12.64
CA VAL A 26 -5.21 -29.81 13.43
C VAL A 26 -6.03 -29.41 14.66
N ASP A 27 -5.69 -29.98 15.83
CA ASP A 27 -6.47 -29.78 17.07
C ASP A 27 -6.43 -28.33 17.59
N SER A 28 -5.31 -27.62 17.37
CA SER A 28 -5.19 -26.22 17.74
C SER A 28 -4.23 -25.47 16.83
N LEU A 29 -4.59 -24.23 16.49
CA LEU A 29 -3.73 -23.30 15.75
C LEU A 29 -3.48 -22.06 16.61
N ARG A 30 -2.21 -21.79 16.92
CA ARG A 30 -1.78 -20.58 17.61
C ARG A 30 -0.94 -19.73 16.67
N ILE A 31 -1.33 -18.46 16.53
CA ILE A 31 -0.60 -17.49 15.74
C ILE A 31 0.19 -16.60 16.71
N ASP A 32 1.52 -16.67 16.61
CA ASP A 32 2.43 -15.85 17.39
C ASP A 32 2.72 -14.54 16.64
N GLY A 33 1.96 -13.49 16.95
CA GLY A 33 2.06 -12.22 16.24
C GLY A 33 3.44 -11.56 16.31
N VAL A 34 4.17 -11.78 17.41
CA VAL A 34 5.55 -11.29 17.56
C VAL A 34 6.47 -12.05 16.61
N ALA A 35 6.41 -13.38 16.59
CA ALA A 35 7.25 -14.18 15.70
C ALA A 35 6.96 -13.91 14.21
N VAL A 36 5.68 -13.72 13.84
CA VAL A 36 5.28 -13.37 12.47
C VAL A 36 5.90 -12.03 12.07
N MET A 37 5.73 -10.99 12.87
CA MET A 37 6.25 -9.66 12.53
C MET A 37 7.78 -9.60 12.61
N GLN A 38 8.41 -10.36 13.50
CA GLN A 38 9.86 -10.50 13.54
C GLN A 38 10.40 -11.06 12.22
N ARG A 39 9.84 -12.17 11.72
CA ARG A 39 10.25 -12.75 10.42
C ARG A 39 10.08 -11.76 9.26
N VAL A 40 8.97 -11.01 9.25
CA VAL A 40 8.71 -9.99 8.21
C VAL A 40 9.80 -8.92 8.22
N ARG A 41 10.21 -8.45 9.41
CA ARG A 41 11.25 -7.43 9.55
C ARG A 41 12.63 -7.94 9.19
N ASP A 42 13.01 -9.13 9.68
CA ASP A 42 14.32 -9.72 9.40
C ASP A 42 14.54 -9.92 7.90
N GLU A 43 13.56 -10.49 7.20
CA GLU A 43 13.66 -10.70 5.76
C GLU A 43 13.56 -9.38 4.97
N ARG A 44 12.72 -8.42 5.41
CA ARG A 44 12.70 -7.08 4.81
C ARG A 44 14.08 -6.44 4.88
N ASP A 45 14.69 -6.43 6.05
CA ASP A 45 15.98 -5.78 6.30
C ASP A 45 17.09 -6.50 5.53
N ARG A 46 17.04 -7.83 5.45
CA ARG A 46 17.92 -8.64 4.60
C ARG A 46 17.82 -8.26 3.12
N PHE A 47 16.60 -8.17 2.58
CA PHE A 47 16.39 -7.80 1.17
C PHE A 47 16.82 -6.37 0.86
N VAL A 48 16.54 -5.42 1.77
CA VAL A 48 17.00 -4.03 1.63
C VAL A 48 18.52 -3.97 1.66
N GLY A 49 19.16 -4.70 2.57
CA GLY A 49 20.61 -4.78 2.70
C GLY A 49 21.31 -5.13 1.39
N PHE A 50 20.85 -6.16 0.67
CA PHE A 50 21.42 -6.55 -0.62
C PHE A 50 21.33 -5.45 -1.68
N VAL A 51 20.20 -4.72 -1.73
CA VAL A 51 20.01 -3.64 -2.70
C VAL A 51 20.88 -2.44 -2.34
N THR A 52 20.92 -2.05 -1.07
CA THR A 52 21.77 -0.93 -0.62
C THR A 52 23.23 -1.23 -0.84
N GLU A 53 23.68 -2.45 -0.52
CA GLU A 53 25.05 -2.89 -0.73
C GLU A 53 25.42 -2.86 -2.22
N ALA A 54 24.56 -3.38 -3.10
CA ALA A 54 24.80 -3.33 -4.54
C ALA A 54 24.95 -1.89 -5.06
N VAL A 55 24.11 -0.97 -4.60
CA VAL A 55 24.18 0.47 -4.97
C VAL A 55 25.40 1.16 -4.34
N ASP A 56 25.84 0.73 -3.16
CA ASP A 56 27.04 1.23 -2.49
C ASP A 56 28.34 0.84 -3.18
N HIS A 57 28.35 -0.30 -3.88
CA HIS A 57 29.47 -0.74 -4.70
C HIS A 57 29.54 -0.11 -6.09
N TRP A 58 28.56 0.71 -6.49
CA TRP A 58 28.65 1.45 -7.75
C TRP A 58 29.73 2.53 -7.69
N PRO A 59 30.43 2.80 -8.82
CA PRO A 59 31.34 3.93 -8.91
C PRO A 59 30.64 5.23 -8.47
N ALA A 60 31.33 6.05 -7.67
CA ALA A 60 30.74 7.23 -7.06
C ALA A 60 30.23 8.24 -8.11
N GLU A 61 30.92 8.34 -9.25
CA GLU A 61 30.55 9.16 -10.39
C GLU A 61 29.22 8.75 -11.04
N HIS A 62 28.78 7.49 -10.89
CA HIS A 62 27.52 6.99 -11.41
C HIS A 62 26.35 7.20 -10.42
N ARG A 63 26.63 7.73 -9.22
CA ARG A 63 25.64 7.88 -8.17
C ARG A 63 25.64 9.26 -7.56
N LEU A 64 24.61 10.01 -7.91
CA LEU A 64 24.40 11.36 -7.39
C LEU A 64 23.33 11.33 -6.29
N ARG A 65 23.64 11.93 -5.15
CA ARG A 65 22.68 12.10 -4.04
C ARG A 65 22.10 13.51 -4.09
N GLY A 66 20.81 13.60 -4.38
CA GLY A 66 20.10 14.87 -4.42
C GLY A 66 18.75 14.72 -5.12
N ARG A 67 17.89 15.73 -4.99
CA ARG A 67 16.67 15.81 -5.79
C ARG A 67 17.01 16.29 -7.20
N ALA A 68 16.57 15.57 -8.21
CA ALA A 68 16.74 15.94 -9.61
C ALA A 68 15.55 16.78 -10.10
N ARG A 69 15.81 17.78 -10.94
CA ARG A 69 14.81 18.51 -11.72
C ARG A 69 15.32 18.78 -13.14
N PHE A 70 14.42 18.83 -14.11
CA PHE A 70 14.75 19.20 -15.48
C PHE A 70 15.10 20.69 -15.55
N LEU A 71 16.15 21.01 -16.30
CA LEU A 71 16.46 22.36 -16.74
C LEU A 71 16.07 22.57 -18.21
N ASP A 72 16.16 21.49 -18.99
CA ASP A 72 15.70 21.35 -20.38
C ASP A 72 15.48 19.85 -20.67
N GLY A 73 15.22 19.46 -21.93
CA GLY A 73 14.95 18.07 -22.31
C GLY A 73 16.09 17.06 -22.08
N HIS A 74 17.33 17.52 -21.91
CA HIS A 74 18.51 16.66 -21.76
C HIS A 74 19.38 17.00 -20.55
N THR A 75 19.09 18.09 -19.84
CA THR A 75 19.86 18.56 -18.69
C THR A 75 19.05 18.46 -17.40
N LEU A 76 19.61 17.79 -16.40
CA LEU A 76 19.07 17.70 -15.06
C LEU A 76 19.95 18.48 -14.07
N GLN A 77 19.33 19.20 -13.16
CA GLN A 77 19.95 19.72 -11.96
C GLN A 77 19.72 18.73 -10.81
N VAL A 78 20.78 18.25 -10.18
CA VAL A 78 20.74 17.39 -8.99
C VAL A 78 21.24 18.17 -7.78
N GLY A 79 20.36 18.36 -6.79
CA GLY A 79 20.65 19.22 -5.66
C GLY A 79 20.87 20.68 -6.10
N GLU A 80 21.79 21.39 -5.46
CA GLU A 80 22.06 22.80 -5.75
C GLU A 80 23.23 23.04 -6.69
N HIS A 81 24.14 22.07 -6.83
CA HIS A 81 25.42 22.29 -7.51
C HIS A 81 25.70 21.40 -8.71
N THR A 82 25.00 20.27 -8.88
CA THR A 82 25.35 19.30 -9.93
C THR A 82 24.42 19.42 -11.13
N ARG A 83 25.00 19.63 -12.31
CA ARG A 83 24.31 19.51 -13.60
C ARG A 83 24.72 18.22 -14.28
N VAL A 84 23.74 17.53 -14.87
CA VAL A 84 23.92 16.28 -15.59
C VAL A 84 23.30 16.44 -16.97
N GLU A 85 24.13 16.31 -17.99
CA GLU A 85 23.67 16.19 -19.37
C GLU A 85 23.52 14.71 -19.71
N ALA A 86 22.36 14.32 -20.23
CA ALA A 86 22.03 12.93 -20.52
C ALA A 86 21.36 12.80 -21.89
N ARG A 87 21.89 11.87 -22.69
CA ARG A 87 21.28 11.50 -23.98
C ARG A 87 19.91 10.84 -23.80
N ARG A 88 19.71 10.13 -22.69
CA ARG A 88 18.47 9.41 -22.35
C ARG A 88 18.21 9.52 -20.86
N ILE A 89 16.95 9.74 -20.51
CA ILE A 89 16.53 9.92 -19.12
C ILE A 89 15.40 8.92 -18.83
N VAL A 90 15.56 8.16 -17.75
CA VAL A 90 14.51 7.24 -17.26
C VAL A 90 13.93 7.82 -15.97
N ILE A 91 12.63 8.10 -15.96
CA ILE A 91 11.94 8.64 -14.79
C ILE A 91 11.42 7.46 -13.95
N ALA A 92 12.06 7.21 -12.81
CA ALA A 92 11.74 6.11 -11.90
C ALA A 92 11.48 6.57 -10.46
N THR A 93 10.79 7.71 -10.28
CA THR A 93 10.60 8.35 -8.96
C THR A 93 9.54 7.69 -8.07
N GLY A 94 8.81 6.70 -8.59
CA GLY A 94 7.79 5.97 -7.85
C GLY A 94 6.55 6.80 -7.53
N SER A 95 5.88 6.47 -6.42
CA SER A 95 4.65 7.11 -5.95
C SER A 95 4.57 7.10 -4.43
N HIS A 96 3.70 7.93 -3.85
CA HIS A 96 3.41 7.96 -2.40
C HIS A 96 1.91 7.73 -2.12
N PRO A 97 1.54 7.23 -0.92
CA PRO A 97 0.13 7.08 -0.53
C PRO A 97 -0.65 8.39 -0.57
N ASN A 98 -1.85 8.35 -1.12
CA ASN A 98 -2.76 9.47 -1.19
C ASN A 98 -3.86 9.32 -0.15
N VAL A 99 -3.68 9.95 1.00
CA VAL A 99 -4.64 9.91 2.11
C VAL A 99 -5.26 11.30 2.30
N PRO A 100 -6.60 11.40 2.43
CA PRO A 100 -7.27 12.65 2.75
C PRO A 100 -6.78 13.27 4.07
N ALA A 101 -6.76 14.60 4.14
CA ALA A 101 -6.24 15.32 5.32
C ALA A 101 -7.15 15.12 6.54
N GLU A 102 -8.46 15.15 6.31
CA GLU A 102 -9.51 14.95 7.31
C GLU A 102 -9.40 13.59 8.01
N TRP A 103 -8.93 12.54 7.31
CA TRP A 103 -8.70 11.23 7.94
C TRP A 103 -7.51 11.25 8.89
N ARG A 104 -6.43 11.95 8.51
CA ARG A 104 -5.26 12.11 9.37
C ARG A 104 -5.58 12.91 10.62
N GLU A 105 -6.32 14.00 10.46
CA GLU A 105 -6.76 14.83 11.59
C GLU A 105 -7.67 14.05 12.55
N ALA A 106 -8.61 13.29 12.01
CA ALA A 106 -9.59 12.55 12.80
C ALA A 106 -9.02 11.34 13.56
N ALA A 107 -8.08 10.59 12.95
CA ALA A 107 -7.49 9.37 13.52
C ALA A 107 -6.13 9.61 14.20
N GLY A 108 -5.46 10.72 13.90
CA GLY A 108 -4.16 11.09 14.45
C GLY A 108 -3.08 10.06 14.16
N ASP A 109 -2.30 9.72 15.18
CA ASP A 109 -1.22 8.73 15.15
C ASP A 109 -1.70 7.28 14.94
N ARG A 110 -3.01 7.02 15.00
CA ARG A 110 -3.59 5.69 14.75
C ARG A 110 -3.94 5.44 13.29
N LEU A 111 -3.76 6.44 12.42
CA LEU A 111 -3.78 6.23 10.98
C LEU A 111 -2.39 5.89 10.49
N ILE A 112 -2.28 4.70 9.90
CA ILE A 112 -1.05 4.19 9.31
C ILE A 112 -1.21 3.98 7.80
N LEU A 113 -0.07 3.92 7.13
CA LEU A 113 0.06 3.58 5.72
C LEU A 113 0.56 2.15 5.59
N ASN A 114 0.59 1.65 4.35
CA ASN A 114 1.03 0.28 4.07
C ASN A 114 2.48 0.02 4.53
N ASP A 115 3.36 1.02 4.51
CA ASP A 115 4.77 0.86 4.86
C ASP A 115 4.95 0.69 6.38
N ASP A 116 4.09 1.31 7.18
CA ASP A 116 4.14 1.29 8.65
C ASP A 116 3.77 -0.09 9.22
N VAL A 117 2.89 -0.84 8.52
CA VAL A 117 2.48 -2.20 8.89
C VAL A 117 3.68 -3.11 9.15
N PHE A 118 4.72 -2.96 8.32
CA PHE A 118 5.90 -3.81 8.38
C PHE A 118 6.89 -3.41 9.47
N ALA A 119 6.63 -2.33 10.20
CA ALA A 119 7.43 -1.90 11.34
C ALA A 119 6.85 -2.38 12.69
N TRP A 120 5.63 -2.94 12.71
CA TRP A 120 5.02 -3.42 13.95
C TRP A 120 5.87 -4.48 14.66
N GLN A 121 5.79 -4.48 16.00
CA GLN A 121 6.47 -5.46 16.86
C GLN A 121 5.64 -6.76 17.01
N SER A 122 4.32 -6.65 16.87
CA SER A 122 3.36 -7.76 16.91
C SER A 122 2.16 -7.41 16.04
N LEU A 123 1.41 -8.43 15.63
CA LEU A 123 0.08 -8.23 15.06
C LEU A 123 -0.83 -7.49 16.05
N PRO A 124 -1.57 -6.46 15.61
CA PRO A 124 -2.53 -5.74 16.45
C PRO A 124 -3.79 -6.58 16.69
N GLN A 125 -4.64 -6.12 17.62
CA GLN A 125 -5.92 -6.79 17.86
C GLN A 125 -6.93 -6.52 16.75
N SER A 126 -6.90 -5.32 16.16
CA SER A 126 -7.87 -4.93 15.15
C SER A 126 -7.40 -3.82 14.21
N VAL A 127 -7.81 -3.90 12.95
CA VAL A 127 -7.46 -2.93 11.90
C VAL A 127 -8.67 -2.66 11.00
N ALA A 128 -9.08 -1.40 10.87
CA ALA A 128 -9.97 -1.01 9.78
C ALA A 128 -9.14 -0.60 8.57
N VAL A 129 -9.45 -1.16 7.40
CA VAL A 129 -8.71 -0.91 6.16
C VAL A 129 -9.57 -0.01 5.27
N LEU A 130 -9.06 1.16 4.92
CA LEU A 130 -9.78 2.14 4.10
C LEU A 130 -9.32 2.07 2.65
N GLY A 131 -10.21 1.61 1.77
CA GLY A 131 -9.95 1.38 0.35
C GLY A 131 -10.13 -0.08 -0.05
N THR A 132 -10.37 -0.32 -1.34
CA THR A 132 -10.61 -1.65 -1.91
C THR A 132 -9.63 -2.00 -3.03
N GLY A 133 -8.52 -1.25 -3.13
CA GLY A 133 -7.45 -1.54 -4.09
C GLY A 133 -6.62 -2.76 -3.69
N VAL A 134 -5.69 -3.16 -4.56
CA VAL A 134 -4.87 -4.36 -4.37
C VAL A 134 -4.15 -4.38 -3.00
N ILE A 135 -3.50 -3.28 -2.62
CA ILE A 135 -2.79 -3.17 -1.32
C ILE A 135 -3.75 -3.39 -0.14
N ALA A 136 -4.96 -2.81 -0.23
CA ALA A 136 -5.97 -2.94 0.82
C ALA A 136 -6.40 -4.40 0.98
N LEU A 137 -6.74 -5.06 -0.13
CA LEU A 137 -7.22 -6.44 -0.13
C LEU A 137 -6.14 -7.43 0.33
N GLU A 138 -4.91 -7.30 -0.18
CA GLU A 138 -3.78 -8.14 0.20
C GLU A 138 -3.50 -8.07 1.71
N LEU A 139 -3.40 -6.86 2.26
CA LEU A 139 -3.08 -6.67 3.68
C LEU A 139 -4.27 -7.02 4.58
N ALA A 140 -5.49 -6.66 4.19
CA ALA A 140 -6.69 -6.99 4.95
C ALA A 140 -6.87 -8.51 5.07
N GLN A 141 -6.75 -9.25 3.97
CA GLN A 141 -6.87 -10.71 3.99
C GLN A 141 -5.73 -11.35 4.78
N ALA A 142 -4.48 -10.87 4.59
CA ALA A 142 -3.35 -11.40 5.34
C ALA A 142 -3.54 -11.24 6.85
N LEU A 143 -3.93 -10.04 7.30
CA LEU A 143 -4.19 -9.75 8.71
C LEU A 143 -5.38 -10.56 9.24
N HIS A 144 -6.47 -10.65 8.47
CA HIS A 144 -7.65 -11.45 8.84
C HIS A 144 -7.29 -12.92 9.05
N ARG A 145 -6.56 -13.53 8.09
CA ARG A 145 -6.05 -14.91 8.19
C ARG A 145 -5.06 -15.09 9.34
N LEU A 146 -4.39 -14.03 9.77
CA LEU A 146 -3.51 -14.05 10.93
C LEU A 146 -4.23 -13.80 12.26
N GLY A 147 -5.58 -13.76 12.25
CA GLY A 147 -6.40 -13.65 13.46
C GLY A 147 -6.66 -12.21 13.91
N VAL A 148 -6.23 -11.21 13.14
CA VAL A 148 -6.55 -9.81 13.42
C VAL A 148 -8.01 -9.54 13.06
N ARG A 149 -8.75 -8.85 13.92
CA ARG A 149 -10.11 -8.41 13.56
C ARG A 149 -10.03 -7.29 12.52
N VAL A 150 -10.44 -7.60 11.30
CA VAL A 150 -10.35 -6.69 10.15
C VAL A 150 -11.73 -6.39 9.58
N CYS A 151 -11.93 -5.15 9.14
CA CYS A 151 -13.00 -4.81 8.20
C CYS A 151 -12.48 -3.85 7.12
N VAL A 152 -12.84 -4.11 5.87
CA VAL A 152 -12.51 -3.25 4.73
C VAL A 152 -13.66 -2.28 4.46
N TYR A 153 -13.36 -0.99 4.37
CA TYR A 153 -14.31 0.07 4.05
C TYR A 153 -14.02 0.62 2.65
N GLY A 154 -14.99 0.48 1.74
CA GLY A 154 -14.90 0.95 0.36
C GLY A 154 -15.94 2.02 0.08
N ARG A 155 -15.52 3.17 -0.46
CA ARG A 155 -16.45 4.25 -0.88
C ARG A 155 -17.40 3.87 -2.01
N SER A 156 -17.07 2.82 -2.77
CA SER A 156 -17.85 2.31 -3.88
C SER A 156 -18.07 0.82 -3.72
N GLU A 157 -18.94 0.24 -4.55
CA GLU A 157 -19.17 -1.21 -4.65
C GLU A 157 -18.02 -1.97 -5.34
N ARG A 158 -16.95 -1.29 -5.75
CA ARG A 158 -15.87 -1.92 -6.52
C ARG A 158 -14.86 -2.61 -5.61
N VAL A 159 -14.47 -3.81 -6.03
CA VAL A 159 -13.39 -4.60 -5.45
C VAL A 159 -12.23 -4.68 -6.44
N GLY A 160 -11.04 -4.28 -5.98
CA GLY A 160 -9.82 -4.33 -6.77
C GLY A 160 -9.84 -3.45 -8.03
N PRO A 161 -8.89 -3.68 -8.95
CA PRO A 161 -8.76 -2.93 -10.20
C PRO A 161 -9.70 -3.43 -11.31
N LEU A 162 -10.56 -4.42 -11.03
CA LEU A 162 -11.42 -5.04 -12.03
C LEU A 162 -12.40 -4.02 -12.63
N THR A 163 -12.64 -4.10 -13.93
CA THR A 163 -13.55 -3.19 -14.66
C THR A 163 -14.77 -3.90 -15.22
N ASP A 164 -14.67 -5.20 -15.50
CA ASP A 164 -15.77 -6.00 -16.00
C ASP A 164 -16.84 -6.21 -14.90
N PRO A 165 -18.13 -5.93 -15.19
CA PRO A 165 -19.20 -6.07 -14.20
C PRO A 165 -19.41 -7.48 -13.66
N ALA A 166 -19.23 -8.52 -14.49
CA ALA A 166 -19.37 -9.91 -14.05
C ALA A 166 -18.22 -10.29 -13.12
N LEU A 167 -16.98 -9.90 -13.46
CA LEU A 167 -15.83 -10.10 -12.56
C LEU A 167 -15.98 -9.33 -11.25
N GLN A 168 -16.57 -8.13 -11.26
CA GLN A 168 -16.87 -7.38 -10.04
C GLN A 168 -17.93 -8.05 -9.16
N ALA A 169 -18.92 -8.73 -9.75
CA ALA A 169 -19.91 -9.51 -9.00
C ALA A 169 -19.25 -10.74 -8.34
N GLU A 170 -18.49 -11.51 -9.12
CA GLU A 170 -17.76 -12.69 -8.62
C GLU A 170 -16.76 -12.32 -7.53
N ALA A 171 -15.97 -11.26 -7.72
CA ALA A 171 -15.00 -10.82 -6.73
C ALA A 171 -15.69 -10.45 -5.40
N ARG A 172 -16.83 -9.75 -5.45
CA ARG A 172 -17.60 -9.43 -4.22
C ARG A 172 -18.06 -10.68 -3.49
N MET A 173 -18.57 -11.68 -4.22
CA MET A 173 -19.00 -12.94 -3.61
C MET A 173 -17.82 -13.66 -2.94
N VAL A 174 -16.72 -13.87 -3.68
CA VAL A 174 -15.53 -14.58 -3.18
C VAL A 174 -14.92 -13.88 -1.95
N PHE A 175 -14.78 -12.55 -1.97
CA PHE A 175 -14.26 -11.85 -0.80
C PHE A 175 -15.21 -11.87 0.39
N ALA A 176 -16.54 -11.86 0.17
CA ALA A 176 -17.52 -11.89 1.25
C ALA A 176 -17.56 -13.22 2.00
N GLU A 177 -17.05 -14.31 1.42
CA GLU A 177 -16.95 -15.62 2.08
C GLU A 177 -15.93 -15.62 3.24
N GLU A 178 -14.92 -14.74 3.19
CA GLU A 178 -13.84 -14.72 4.18
C GLU A 178 -13.67 -13.36 4.85
N LEU A 179 -13.68 -12.27 4.08
CA LEU A 179 -13.22 -10.96 4.53
C LEU A 179 -14.42 -10.06 4.87
N PRO A 180 -14.54 -9.53 6.10
CA PRO A 180 -15.58 -8.56 6.42
C PRO A 180 -15.40 -7.26 5.63
N MET A 181 -16.41 -6.88 4.83
CA MET A 181 -16.37 -5.68 4.00
C MET A 181 -17.63 -4.82 4.20
N ARG A 182 -17.45 -3.51 4.14
CA ARG A 182 -18.48 -2.46 4.06
C ARG A 182 -18.22 -1.65 2.81
N LEU A 183 -18.82 -2.10 1.71
CA LEU A 183 -18.79 -1.42 0.41
C LEU A 183 -19.90 -0.36 0.33
N GLY A 184 -19.79 0.55 -0.64
CA GLY A 184 -20.75 1.65 -0.80
C GLY A 184 -20.74 2.66 0.36
N ALA A 185 -19.72 2.61 1.23
CA ALA A 185 -19.58 3.45 2.41
C ALA A 185 -18.99 4.83 2.04
N SER A 186 -19.77 5.66 1.34
CA SER A 186 -19.32 7.00 0.94
C SER A 186 -19.15 7.97 2.12
N ASP A 187 -19.98 7.82 3.15
CA ASP A 187 -20.05 8.73 4.30
C ASP A 187 -19.31 8.13 5.51
N LEU A 188 -18.00 7.95 5.37
CA LEU A 188 -17.14 7.38 6.40
C LEU A 188 -16.71 8.46 7.41
N TYR A 189 -17.06 8.28 8.67
CA TYR A 189 -16.64 9.13 9.78
C TYR A 189 -15.62 8.39 10.65
N LEU A 190 -14.50 9.08 10.91
CA LEU A 190 -13.45 8.62 11.81
C LEU A 190 -13.43 9.51 13.05
N GLN A 191 -13.18 8.91 14.21
CA GLN A 191 -13.01 9.65 15.45
C GLN A 191 -12.03 8.92 16.37
N ARG A 192 -10.96 9.59 16.79
CA ARG A 192 -10.04 9.05 17.81
C ARG A 192 -10.74 8.92 19.16
N VAL A 193 -10.67 7.74 19.76
CA VAL A 193 -11.23 7.41 21.08
C VAL A 193 -10.16 6.71 21.91
N GLY A 194 -9.44 7.48 22.72
CA GLY A 194 -8.31 6.96 23.49
C GLY A 194 -7.21 6.41 22.58
N ASN A 195 -6.96 5.10 22.66
CA ASN A 195 -5.96 4.38 21.86
C ASN A 195 -6.55 3.67 20.63
N GLU A 196 -7.83 3.90 20.34
CA GLU A 196 -8.53 3.33 19.20
C GLU A 196 -9.09 4.44 18.31
N VAL A 197 -9.60 4.06 17.15
CA VAL A 197 -10.38 4.91 16.26
C VAL A 197 -11.74 4.27 16.04
N ALA A 198 -12.78 5.04 16.31
CA ALA A 198 -14.16 4.68 15.98
C ALA A 198 -14.42 4.98 14.51
N VAL A 199 -15.00 4.02 13.80
CA VAL A 199 -15.36 4.08 12.38
C VAL A 199 -16.88 3.92 12.26
N ARG A 200 -17.53 4.90 11.64
CA ARG A 200 -18.97 4.92 11.36
C ARG A 200 -19.21 5.18 9.88
N VAL A 201 -20.28 4.59 9.32
CA VAL A 201 -20.70 4.79 7.94
C VAL A 201 -22.12 5.33 7.93
N GLY A 202 -22.33 6.51 7.36
CA GLY A 202 -23.63 7.18 7.36
C GLY A 202 -24.12 7.55 8.77
N ASP A 203 -25.34 8.07 8.85
CA ASP A 203 -25.98 8.50 10.11
C ASP A 203 -26.86 7.41 10.76
N GLU A 204 -26.95 6.22 10.17
CA GLU A 204 -27.74 5.11 10.72
C GLU A 204 -26.88 4.15 11.53
N GLU A 205 -27.51 3.58 12.57
CA GLU A 205 -26.98 2.46 13.35
C GLU A 205 -26.56 1.28 12.44
N PRO A 206 -25.46 0.57 12.78
CA PRO A 206 -25.04 0.33 14.15
C PRO A 206 -23.98 1.30 14.69
N ALA A 207 -23.85 1.31 16.02
CA ALA A 207 -22.82 2.03 16.77
C ALA A 207 -21.41 1.88 16.13
N ALA A 208 -20.64 2.98 16.15
CA ALA A 208 -19.31 3.03 15.56
C ALA A 208 -18.42 1.86 16.01
N GLN A 209 -17.81 1.17 15.05
CA GLN A 209 -16.89 0.08 15.36
C GLN A 209 -15.51 0.64 15.70
N ARG A 210 -14.91 0.16 16.79
CA ARG A 210 -13.59 0.61 17.23
C ARG A 210 -12.49 -0.29 16.67
N TYR A 211 -11.36 0.30 16.33
CA TYR A 211 -10.18 -0.40 15.84
C TYR A 211 -8.92 0.20 16.46
N GLU A 212 -7.92 -0.65 16.72
CA GLU A 212 -6.62 -0.20 17.22
C GLU A 212 -5.90 0.67 16.19
N TRP A 213 -6.01 0.29 14.90
CA TRP A 213 -5.39 1.00 13.79
C TRP A 213 -6.36 1.21 12.63
N ILE A 214 -6.17 2.33 11.93
CA ILE A 214 -6.74 2.59 10.61
C ILE A 214 -5.62 2.43 9.59
N LEU A 215 -5.74 1.49 8.66
CA LEU A 215 -4.84 1.36 7.51
C LEU A 215 -5.43 2.08 6.31
N ALA A 216 -4.84 3.22 5.95
CA ALA A 216 -5.25 3.98 4.79
C ALA A 216 -4.59 3.46 3.50
N ALA A 217 -5.40 2.86 2.62
CA ALA A 217 -4.99 2.29 1.34
C ALA A 217 -5.85 2.83 0.18
N SER A 218 -6.14 4.14 0.21
CA SER A 218 -7.00 4.88 -0.72
C SER A 218 -6.36 5.23 -2.07
N GLY A 219 -5.23 4.61 -2.42
CA GLY A 219 -4.52 4.83 -3.68
C GLY A 219 -3.20 5.59 -3.51
N ARG A 220 -2.54 5.87 -4.64
CA ARG A 220 -1.20 6.46 -4.68
C ARG A 220 -1.12 7.58 -5.70
N ARG A 221 -0.25 8.57 -5.45
CA ARG A 221 0.06 9.68 -6.35
C ARG A 221 1.50 9.55 -6.87
N PRO A 222 1.75 9.68 -8.18
CA PRO A 222 3.10 9.70 -8.74
C PRO A 222 3.99 10.81 -8.15
N ASN A 223 5.28 10.52 -7.96
CA ASN A 223 6.25 11.47 -7.41
C ASN A 223 6.89 12.34 -8.52
N LEU A 224 6.10 13.19 -9.17
CA LEU A 224 6.55 13.99 -10.31
C LEU A 224 6.78 15.48 -9.99
N GLN A 225 6.22 15.96 -8.88
CA GLN A 225 6.21 17.39 -8.51
C GLN A 225 7.61 17.99 -8.40
N ALA A 226 8.59 17.22 -7.93
CA ALA A 226 9.96 17.71 -7.73
C ALA A 226 10.78 17.78 -9.04
N LEU A 227 10.30 17.18 -10.14
CA LEU A 227 11.06 17.04 -11.37
C LEU A 227 11.02 18.30 -12.25
N ASP A 228 10.11 19.24 -12.00
CA ASP A 228 9.92 20.41 -12.88
C ASP A 228 9.74 20.01 -14.36
N LEU A 229 8.87 19.01 -14.59
CA LEU A 229 8.61 18.45 -15.92
C LEU A 229 8.28 19.46 -17.01
N PRO A 230 7.64 20.62 -16.76
CA PRO A 230 7.43 21.62 -17.81
C PRO A 230 8.74 22.06 -18.50
N GLN A 231 9.88 22.10 -17.79
CA GLN A 231 11.18 22.45 -18.38
C GLN A 231 11.68 21.40 -19.38
N SER A 232 11.24 20.14 -19.24
CA SER A 232 11.65 19.08 -20.17
C SER A 232 11.08 19.23 -21.58
N GLY A 233 10.03 20.06 -21.76
CA GLY A 233 9.31 20.18 -23.03
C GLY A 233 8.39 19.00 -23.37
N LEU A 234 8.26 18.01 -22.47
CA LEU A 234 7.43 16.83 -22.67
C LEU A 234 5.94 17.16 -22.61
N PRO A 235 5.08 16.55 -23.46
CA PRO A 235 3.64 16.67 -23.34
C PRO A 235 3.16 15.96 -22.07
N LEU A 236 2.38 16.66 -21.25
CA LEU A 236 1.83 16.14 -20.00
C LEU A 236 0.30 15.98 -20.10
N ASP A 237 -0.25 14.98 -19.41
CA ASP A 237 -1.70 14.84 -19.22
C ASP A 237 -2.23 15.89 -18.22
N THR A 238 -3.55 15.91 -18.01
CA THR A 238 -4.21 16.84 -17.09
C THR A 238 -3.82 16.65 -15.62
N ARG A 239 -3.10 15.57 -15.28
CA ARG A 239 -2.60 15.26 -13.94
C ARG A 239 -1.09 15.56 -13.82
N GLY A 240 -0.46 16.10 -14.87
CA GLY A 240 0.97 16.41 -14.91
C GLY A 240 1.85 15.17 -15.12
N VAL A 241 1.30 14.07 -15.63
CA VAL A 241 2.06 12.85 -15.96
C VAL A 241 2.48 12.92 -17.44
N PRO A 242 3.74 12.64 -17.80
CA PRO A 242 4.14 12.58 -19.20
C PRO A 242 3.28 11.59 -19.98
N LEU A 243 2.88 11.95 -21.20
CA LEU A 243 2.25 11.00 -22.10
C LEU A 243 3.29 9.96 -22.51
N PHE A 244 2.93 8.68 -22.47
CA PHE A 244 3.83 7.59 -22.80
C PHE A 244 3.11 6.48 -23.56
N ASP A 245 3.87 5.72 -24.35
CA ASP A 245 3.38 4.51 -24.99
C ASP A 245 3.19 3.41 -23.93
N PRO A 246 1.97 2.86 -23.75
CA PRO A 246 1.69 1.90 -22.69
C PRO A 246 2.33 0.52 -22.91
N GLY A 247 2.77 0.19 -24.13
CA GLY A 247 3.46 -1.05 -24.45
C GLY A 247 4.97 -0.97 -24.23
N THR A 248 5.58 0.20 -24.42
CA THR A 248 7.04 0.37 -24.34
C THR A 248 7.49 1.20 -23.12
N GLY A 249 6.61 2.03 -22.56
CA GLY A 249 6.94 3.00 -21.52
C GLY A 249 7.68 4.25 -22.05
N GLN A 250 7.88 4.36 -23.36
CA GLN A 250 8.61 5.48 -23.96
C GLN A 250 7.76 6.75 -23.94
N ILE A 251 8.39 7.86 -23.56
CA ILE A 251 7.76 9.20 -23.49
C ILE A 251 8.09 10.02 -24.74
N ALA A 252 9.36 9.97 -25.17
CA ALA A 252 9.90 10.68 -26.33
C ALA A 252 11.08 9.89 -26.92
N ASP A 253 11.52 10.28 -28.12
CA ASP A 253 12.66 9.69 -28.84
C ASP A 253 14.03 9.99 -28.21
#